data_AF-A0A4P9Y5F3-F1
#
_entry.id   AF-A0A4P9Y5F3-F1
#
_cell.length_a   1.000
_cell.length_b   1.000
_cell.length_c   1.000
_cell.angle_alpha   90.00
_cell.angle_beta   90.00
_cell.angle_gamma   90.00
#
_symmetry.space_group_name_H-M   'P 1'
#
loop_
_entity.id
_entity.type
_entity.pdbx_description
1 polymer ?
#
loop_
_entity_poly.entity_id
_entity_poly.type
_entity_poly.pdbx_seq_one_letter_code
_entity_poly.pdbx_strand_id
1 'polypeptide(L)' 'RYLLRENFPRLQYANPEVQFQITRSADTHSAPSMAIHFQDGSIKEVSVGKSRSNELCESLL' A
#
# COMPACT_ATOMS: atom_id res chain seq x y z
N ARG A 1 -2.82 9.40 0.06
CA ARG A 1 -1.83 10.51 0.01
C ARG A 1 -0.93 10.55 1.24
N TYR A 2 -1.46 10.52 2.47
CA TYR A 2 -0.65 10.51 3.71
C TYR A 2 0.21 9.26 3.89
N LEU A 3 -0.34 8.06 3.66
CA LEU A 3 0.41 6.79 3.77
C LEU A 3 1.69 6.79 2.92
N LEU A 4 1.63 7.31 1.69
CA LEU A 4 2.78 7.42 0.77
C LEU A 4 3.84 8.44 1.23
N ARG A 5 3.48 9.43 2.04
CA ARG A 5 4.41 10.48 2.49
C ARG A 5 5.01 10.19 3.85
N GLU A 6 4.23 9.60 4.76
CA GLU A 6 4.64 9.45 6.17
C GLU A 6 5.16 8.05 6.48
N ASN A 7 4.43 7.02 6.05
CA ASN A 7 4.73 5.62 6.42
C ASN A 7 5.54 4.89 5.35
N PHE A 8 5.33 5.21 4.09
CA PHE A 8 5.97 4.52 2.98
C PHE A 8 7.50 4.62 2.95
N PRO A 9 8.13 5.79 3.23
CA PRO A 9 9.59 5.85 3.34
C PRO A 9 10.15 4.96 4.46
N ARG A 10 9.42 4.83 5.58
CA ARG A 10 9.81 3.96 6.70
C ARG A 10 9.68 2.49 6.35
N LEU A 11 8.62 2.13 5.62
CA LEU A 11 8.40 0.76 5.12
C LEU A 11 9.49 0.34 4.13
N GLN A 12 9.89 1.23 3.22
CA GLN A 12 11.00 0.98 2.28
C GLN A 12 12.33 0.81 3.00
N TYR A 13 12.60 1.67 3.99
CA TYR A 13 13.83 1.57 4.78
C TYR A 13 13.90 0.26 5.58
N ALA A 14 12.79 -0.16 6.19
CA ALA A 14 12.72 -1.40 6.96
C ALA A 14 12.75 -2.66 6.08
N ASN A 15 12.34 -2.56 4.81
CA ASN A 15 12.22 -3.69 3.89
C ASN A 15 12.89 -3.38 2.54
N PRO A 16 14.23 -3.29 2.48
CA PRO A 16 14.95 -2.91 1.26
C PRO A 16 14.79 -3.90 0.11
N GLU A 17 14.54 -5.17 0.42
CA GLU A 17 14.35 -6.26 -0.57
C GLU A 17 12.94 -6.27 -1.20
N VAL A 18 11.98 -5.54 -0.62
CA VAL A 18 10.59 -5.53 -1.10
C VAL A 18 10.45 -4.50 -2.20
N GLN A 19 9.94 -4.93 -3.36
CA GLN A 19 9.62 -4.01 -4.45
C GLN A 19 8.30 -3.30 -4.19
N PHE A 20 8.33 -1.97 -4.21
CA PHE A 20 7.13 -1.15 -4.08
C PHE A 20 6.81 -0.44 -5.39
N GLN A 21 5.64 -0.73 -5.96
CA GLN A 21 5.14 -0.09 -7.18
C GLN A 21 3.99 0.86 -6.84
N ILE A 22 4.14 2.15 -7.17
CA ILE A 22 3.09 3.15 -6.99
C ILE A 22 2.54 3.55 -8.36
N THR A 23 1.32 3.15 -8.64
CA THR A 23 0.59 3.56 -9.85
C THR A 23 -0.35 4.71 -9.52
N ARG A 24 -0.18 5.86 -10.19
CA ARG A 24 -1.08 7.01 -10.07
C ARG A 24 -1.99 7.05 -11.30
N SER A 25 -3.27 6.78 -11.12
CA SER A 25 -4.28 7.01 -12.16
C SER A 25 -4.77 8.45 -12.10
N ALA A 26 -5.01 9.05 -13.28
CA ALA A 26 -5.73 10.32 -13.39
C ALA A 26 -7.26 10.12 -13.30
N ASP A 27 -7.69 8.86 -13.36
CA ASP A 27 -9.09 8.48 -13.37
C ASP A 27 -9.68 8.50 -11.96
N THR A 28 -10.49 9.51 -11.69
CA THR A 28 -11.14 9.75 -10.40
C THR A 28 -12.21 8.72 -10.05
N HIS A 29 -12.62 7.86 -10.99
CA HIS A 29 -13.57 6.78 -10.72
C HIS A 29 -12.90 5.51 -10.15
N SER A 30 -11.58 5.40 -10.25
CA SER A 30 -10.86 4.26 -9.69
C SER A 30 -10.71 4.41 -8.17
N ALA A 31 -11.31 3.49 -7.42
CA ALA A 31 -11.10 3.42 -5.98
C ALA A 31 -9.63 3.06 -5.72
N PRO A 32 -8.91 3.79 -4.83
CA PRO A 32 -7.53 3.46 -4.54
C PRO A 32 -7.47 2.08 -3.87
N SER A 33 -6.58 1.23 -4.35
CA SER A 33 -6.32 -0.11 -3.80
C SER A 33 -4.82 -0.33 -3.66
N MET A 34 -4.46 -1.32 -2.85
CA MET A 34 -3.10 -1.79 -2.63
C MET A 34 -3.11 -3.30 -2.74
N ALA A 35 -2.18 -3.86 -3.52
CA ALA A 35 -1.99 -5.29 -3.64
C ALA A 35 -0.64 -5.67 -3.00
N ILE A 36 -0.64 -6.69 -2.16
CA ILE A 36 0.55 -7.22 -1.51
C ILE A 36 0.77 -8.62 -2.08
N HIS A 37 1.93 -8.82 -2.69
CA HIS A 37 2.34 -10.11 -3.23
C HIS A 37 3.23 -10.81 -2.20
N PHE A 38 2.80 -11.97 -1.74
CA PHE A 38 3.57 -12.79 -0.82
C PHE A 38 4.39 -13.85 -1.56
N GLN A 39 5.43 -14.36 -0.91
CA GLN A 39 6.35 -15.33 -1.50
C GLN A 39 5.66 -16.67 -1.84
N ASP A 40 4.55 -16.98 -1.18
CA ASP A 40 3.71 -18.16 -1.46
C ASP A 40 2.85 -18.00 -2.72
N GLY A 41 2.95 -16.86 -3.41
CA GLY A 41 2.16 -16.53 -4.59
C GLY A 41 0.77 -16.00 -4.27
N SER A 42 0.41 -15.85 -2.99
CA SER A 42 -0.85 -15.23 -2.60
C SER A 42 -0.81 -13.71 -2.81
N ILE A 43 -1.98 -13.16 -3.15
CA ILE A 43 -2.16 -11.72 -3.34
C ILE A 43 -3.22 -11.26 -2.35
N LYS A 44 -2.87 -10.32 -1.48
CA LYS A 44 -3.81 -9.65 -0.58
C LYS A 44 -4.12 -8.27 -1.11
N GLU A 45 -5.35 -8.10 -1.58
CA GLU A 45 -5.87 -6.80 -1.98
C GLU A 45 -6.48 -6.07 -0.79
N VAL A 46 -6.07 -4.83 -0.58
CA VAL A 46 -6.55 -3.93 0.47
C VAL A 46 -7.15 -2.70 -0.20
N SER A 47 -8.45 -2.47 0.00
CA SER A 47 -9.12 -1.26 -0.48
C SER A 47 -8.72 -0.06 0.38
N VAL A 48 -8.24 1.02 -0.24
CA VAL A 48 -7.70 2.22 0.43
C VAL A 48 -8.74 3.36 0.46
N GLY A 49 -9.96 3.11 -0.03
CA GLY A 49 -10.95 4.14 -0.35
C GLY A 49 -11.37 5.07 0.78
N LYS A 50 -11.30 4.64 2.06
CA LYS A 50 -11.70 5.47 3.23
C LYS A 50 -10.91 5.22 4.52
N SER A 51 -9.97 4.27 4.53
CA SER A 51 -9.23 3.89 5.75
C SER A 51 -8.19 4.93 6.12
N ARG A 52 -8.03 5.19 7.43
CA ARG A 52 -6.96 6.06 7.94
C ARG A 52 -5.60 5.41 7.67
N SER A 53 -4.54 6.22 7.52
CA SER A 53 -3.18 5.71 7.27
C SER A 53 -2.72 4.69 8.31
N ASN A 54 -3.14 4.85 9.57
CA ASN A 54 -2.81 3.93 10.66
C ASN A 54 -3.51 2.57 10.49
N GLU A 55 -4.80 2.56 10.17
CA GLU A 55 -5.59 1.34 9.94
C GLU A 55 -5.03 0.52 8.76
N LEU A 56 -4.54 1.21 7.72
CA LEU A 56 -3.87 0.55 6.60
C LEU A 56 -2.55 -0.09 7.01
N CYS A 57 -1.78 0.56 7.87
CA CYS A 57 -0.55 -0.02 8.43
C CYS A 57 -0.83 -1.22 9.35
N GLU A 58 -1.92 -1.20 10.13
CA GLU A 58 -2.34 -2.36 10.92
C GLU A 58 -2.79 -3.53 10.03
N SER A 59 -3.45 -3.26 8.90
CA SER A 59 -3.84 -4.32 7.95
C SER A 59 -2.66 -5.00 7.23
N LEU A 60 -1.48 -4.37 7.31
CA LEU A 60 -0.21 -4.82 6.74
C LEU A 60 0.64 -5.64 7.73
N LEU A 61 0.34 -5.58 9.03
CA LEU A 61 0.93 -6.46 10.06
C LEU A 61 0.22 -7.81 10.09
#